data_AF-A0A975EJK4-F1
#
_entry.id   AF-A0A975EJK4-F1
#
_cell.length_a   1.000
_cell.length_b   1.000
_cell.length_c   1.000
_cell.angle_alpha   90.00
_cell.angle_beta   90.00
_cell.angle_gamma   90.00
#
_symmetry.space_group_name_H-M   'P 1'
#
loop_
_entity.id
_entity.type
_entity.pdbx_description
1 polymer ?
#
loop_
_entity_poly.entity_id
_entity_poly.type
_entity_poly.pdbx_seq_one_letter_code
_entity_poly.pdbx_strand_id
1 'polypeptide(L)'
;MLVVETLPRWEFRFLRNALQRDPGVELSCLLLRPELGVAEGLDYIPEFPKTLEELSKFDVVFLGDVGMAPDQLTAEQCTQIRGLVENQASGVVFLPGPQGNQFTLLDTDLSDLIPVTLDDKSKEGFPESLATPLNLTTEGRASLLTMLGDSEEENPEIWRRLPGFFWHAPVVRAKGGTEVLAVHANRRGPYGQVPLLVTKAAGSGKVLFMGIDSAWRWRRGVEDLYHYRFWGQVARWMSYQRNMAAGQRVRMFFTPERPEPGATVTLNANGFDANGAPLKEGAIVVDITSPDGKSQRIELQKNDSEWGAFTGRFRVDLPGEWKLRAIASGAADLPTETTILAQGVDIEKTGQPARPGVLEEISKVSRGRSILPDQLPDLIKEIDALPEPRPLENRIPLWSHWATLAVMVFLLGVFWVGRKLNGAF
;
A
#
# COMPACT_ATOMS: atom_id res chain seq x y z
N MET A 1 22.95 0.65 15.19
CA MET A 1 22.70 1.01 13.78
C MET A 1 23.94 0.74 12.94
N LEU A 2 23.76 0.26 11.71
CA LEU A 2 24.85 -0.01 10.76
C LEU A 2 24.75 0.97 9.59
N VAL A 3 25.81 1.71 9.29
CA VAL A 3 25.89 2.59 8.11
C VAL A 3 26.94 2.03 7.16
N VAL A 4 26.52 1.53 6.01
CA VAL A 4 27.38 1.01 4.96
C VAL A 4 27.42 2.01 3.82
N GLU A 5 28.63 2.43 3.44
CA GLU A 5 28.83 3.42 2.39
C GLU A 5 30.06 3.09 1.55
N THR A 6 30.00 3.36 0.25
CA THR A 6 31.15 3.10 -0.65
C THR A 6 32.27 4.13 -0.45
N LEU A 7 31.93 5.42 -0.47
CA LEU A 7 32.88 6.53 -0.34
C LEU A 7 32.47 7.48 0.79
N PRO A 8 33.41 8.16 1.46
CA PRO A 8 33.08 9.08 2.56
C PRO A 8 32.50 10.40 2.02
N ARG A 9 31.31 10.36 1.40
CA ARG A 9 30.55 11.49 0.85
C ARG A 9 30.16 12.46 1.96
N TRP A 10 29.77 13.67 1.57
CA TRP A 10 29.29 14.69 2.51
C TRP A 10 28.09 14.19 3.32
N GLU A 11 27.14 13.52 2.67
CA GLU A 11 25.98 12.92 3.33
C GLU A 11 26.38 11.91 4.39
N PHE A 12 27.24 10.93 4.06
CA PHE A 12 27.78 9.96 5.03
C PHE A 12 28.41 10.63 6.25
N ARG A 13 29.32 11.59 6.04
CA ARG A 13 30.04 12.25 7.14
C ARG A 13 29.07 12.96 8.10
N PHE A 14 28.06 13.60 7.55
CA PHE A 14 27.11 14.40 8.32
C PHE A 14 26.07 13.51 9.00
N LEU A 15 25.57 12.49 8.31
CA LEU A 15 24.72 11.44 8.87
C LEU A 15 25.40 10.76 10.05
N ARG A 16 26.64 10.28 9.86
CA ARG A 16 27.45 9.66 10.91
C ARG A 16 27.57 10.56 12.13
N ASN A 17 27.95 11.83 11.93
CA ASN A 17 28.09 12.77 13.04
C ASN A 17 26.75 13.08 13.74
N ALA A 18 25.63 13.06 13.02
CA ALA A 18 24.31 13.26 13.61
C ALA A 18 23.90 12.05 14.46
N LEU A 19 24.09 10.84 13.96
CA LEU A 19 23.77 9.60 14.67
C LEU A 19 24.68 9.39 15.89
N GLN A 20 25.99 9.65 15.76
CA GLN A 20 26.94 9.52 16.86
C GLN A 20 26.65 10.45 18.05
N ARG A 21 25.98 11.57 17.80
CA ARG A 21 25.59 12.53 18.83
C ARG A 21 24.24 12.21 19.48
N ASP A 22 23.44 11.32 18.90
CA ASP A 22 22.18 10.90 19.50
C ASP A 22 22.46 9.87 20.60
N PRO A 23 22.18 10.18 21.88
CA PRO A 23 22.48 9.28 23.00
C PRO A 23 21.70 7.96 22.95
N GLY A 24 20.63 7.88 22.16
CA GLY A 24 19.86 6.66 21.94
C GLY A 24 20.37 5.77 20.80
N VAL A 25 21.52 6.10 20.19
CA VAL A 25 22.04 5.39 19.01
C VAL A 25 23.44 4.87 19.27
N GLU A 26 23.60 3.55 19.20
CA GLU A 26 24.91 2.91 19.07
C GLU A 26 25.22 2.74 17.58
N LEU A 27 26.34 3.28 17.11
CA LEU A 27 26.66 3.38 15.69
C LEU A 27 27.81 2.45 15.30
N SER A 28 27.66 1.79 14.15
CA SER A 28 28.75 1.09 13.47
C SER A 28 28.78 1.50 12.00
N CYS A 29 29.95 1.84 11.49
CA CYS A 29 30.17 2.34 10.14
C CYS A 29 31.07 1.38 9.37
N LEU A 30 30.61 0.92 8.21
CA LEU A 30 31.41 0.16 7.25
C LEU A 30 31.65 1.03 6.01
N LEU A 31 32.91 1.34 5.75
CA LEU A 31 33.30 2.12 4.59
C LEU A 31 34.11 1.23 3.63
N LEU A 32 33.51 0.86 2.50
CA LEU A 32 34.02 -0.22 1.65
C LEU A 32 35.29 0.18 0.88
N ARG A 33 35.52 1.49 0.63
CA ARG A 33 36.75 2.08 0.05
C ARG A 33 37.64 1.11 -0.75
N PRO A 34 37.21 0.66 -1.94
CA PRO A 34 37.93 -0.36 -2.71
C PRO A 34 39.40 0.00 -2.99
N GLU A 35 39.76 1.29 -3.02
CA GLU A 35 41.11 1.77 -3.33
C GLU A 35 41.97 2.18 -2.12
N LEU A 36 41.38 2.33 -0.92
CA LEU A 36 42.04 3.00 0.22
C LEU A 36 42.11 2.13 1.49
N GLY A 37 41.74 0.86 1.40
CA GLY A 37 41.78 -0.10 2.51
C GLY A 37 40.78 0.20 3.63
N VAL A 38 40.90 -0.55 4.72
CA VAL A 38 39.95 -0.53 5.86
C VAL A 38 39.95 0.80 6.59
N ALA A 39 38.76 1.36 6.83
CA ALA A 39 38.61 2.59 7.60
C ALA A 39 38.85 2.33 9.09
N GLU A 40 39.68 3.16 9.71
CA GLU A 40 39.99 3.11 11.13
C GLU A 40 39.42 4.33 11.86
N GLY A 41 38.94 4.11 13.08
CA GLY A 41 38.45 5.17 13.96
C GLY A 41 37.33 4.69 14.86
N LEU A 42 36.83 5.61 15.69
CA LEU A 42 35.67 5.37 16.53
C LEU A 42 34.46 5.00 15.66
N ASP A 43 33.73 3.96 16.07
CA ASP A 43 32.54 3.42 15.41
C ASP A 43 32.78 2.74 14.05
N TYR A 44 34.01 2.65 13.53
CA TYR A 44 34.28 1.92 12.28
C TYR A 44 34.46 0.43 12.51
N ILE A 45 33.82 -0.38 11.65
CA ILE A 45 34.01 -1.83 11.60
C ILE A 45 34.80 -2.20 10.34
N PRO A 46 35.69 -3.20 10.42
CA PRO A 46 36.60 -3.51 9.32
C PRO A 46 35.94 -4.25 8.15
N GLU A 47 34.89 -5.00 8.45
CA GLU A 47 34.18 -5.85 7.49
C GLU A 47 32.69 -5.90 7.83
N PHE A 48 31.89 -6.35 6.87
CA PHE A 48 30.47 -6.59 7.09
C PHE A 48 30.28 -7.76 8.08
N PRO A 49 29.28 -7.71 8.99
CA PRO A 49 28.99 -8.78 9.94
C PRO A 49 28.96 -10.16 9.27
N LYS A 50 29.76 -11.10 9.78
CA LYS A 50 29.92 -12.43 9.17
C LYS A 50 28.80 -13.38 9.55
N THR A 51 28.19 -13.15 10.71
CA THR A 51 27.15 -14.02 11.25
C THR A 51 25.84 -13.27 11.39
N LEU A 52 24.74 -14.01 11.27
CA LEU A 52 23.39 -13.49 11.50
C LEU A 52 23.20 -12.95 12.93
N GLU A 53 23.95 -13.48 13.90
CA GLU A 53 23.92 -13.03 15.29
C GLU A 53 24.58 -11.65 15.48
N GLU A 54 25.60 -11.34 14.69
CA GLU A 54 26.18 -10.00 14.66
C GLU A 54 25.28 -9.04 13.90
N LEU A 55 24.76 -9.46 12.75
CA LEU A 55 23.86 -8.63 11.95
C LEU A 55 22.54 -8.34 12.68
N SER A 56 22.03 -9.32 13.43
CA SER A 56 20.79 -9.18 14.20
C SER A 56 20.90 -8.12 15.28
N LYS A 57 22.09 -7.69 15.72
CA LYS A 57 22.25 -6.60 16.71
C LYS A 57 21.85 -5.23 16.16
N PHE A 58 21.77 -5.07 14.83
CA PHE A 58 21.47 -3.79 14.21
C PHE A 58 19.97 -3.62 13.98
N ASP A 59 19.40 -2.55 14.55
CA ASP A 59 17.99 -2.20 14.35
C ASP A 59 17.74 -1.55 12.99
N VAL A 60 18.72 -0.81 12.47
CA VAL A 60 18.61 -0.06 11.21
C VAL A 60 19.91 -0.19 10.43
N VAL A 61 19.79 -0.49 9.13
CA VAL A 61 20.89 -0.56 8.17
C VAL A 61 20.74 0.56 7.13
N PHE A 62 21.73 1.44 7.01
CA PHE A 62 21.79 2.46 5.97
C PHE A 62 22.72 1.97 4.85
N LEU A 63 22.26 2.06 3.61
CA LEU A 63 23.00 1.67 2.41
C LEU A 63 23.20 2.91 1.53
N GLY A 64 24.39 3.48 1.59
CA GLY A 64 24.77 4.70 0.87
C GLY A 64 25.64 4.45 -0.35
N ASP A 65 25.07 4.67 -1.54
CA ASP A 65 25.72 4.46 -2.86
C ASP A 65 26.52 3.14 -2.92
N VAL A 66 25.94 2.07 -2.35
CA VAL A 66 26.50 0.71 -2.31
C VAL A 66 25.82 -0.17 -3.35
N GLY A 67 26.57 -1.13 -3.88
CA GLY A 67 26.12 -2.13 -4.84
C GLY A 67 26.81 -3.47 -4.62
N MET A 68 26.95 -4.20 -5.72
CA MET A 68 27.51 -5.55 -5.83
C MET A 68 28.86 -5.56 -6.56
N ALA A 69 29.53 -4.41 -6.65
CA ALA A 69 30.86 -4.37 -7.25
C ALA A 69 31.85 -5.21 -6.42
N PRO A 70 33.00 -5.63 -7.00
CA PRO A 70 34.07 -6.25 -6.23
C PRO A 70 34.40 -5.41 -4.98
N ASP A 71 34.59 -6.08 -3.84
CA ASP A 71 34.83 -5.46 -2.53
C ASP A 71 33.67 -4.62 -1.95
N GLN A 72 32.45 -4.79 -2.46
CA GLN A 72 31.22 -4.25 -1.86
C GLN A 72 30.36 -5.34 -1.19
N LEU A 73 29.04 -5.34 -1.41
CA LEU A 73 28.15 -6.35 -0.83
C LEU A 73 28.13 -7.62 -1.68
N THR A 74 27.94 -8.75 -1.02
CA THR A 74 27.69 -10.05 -1.67
C THR A 74 26.19 -10.33 -1.78
N ALA A 75 25.83 -11.30 -2.63
CA ALA A 75 24.43 -11.69 -2.79
C ALA A 75 23.87 -12.27 -1.49
N GLU A 76 24.67 -13.06 -0.78
CA GLU A 76 24.33 -13.60 0.53
C GLU A 76 24.07 -12.49 1.55
N GLN A 77 24.92 -11.47 1.63
CA GLN A 77 24.70 -10.32 2.51
C GLN A 77 23.42 -9.55 2.16
N CYS A 78 23.08 -9.44 0.88
CA CYS A 78 21.82 -8.85 0.44
C CYS A 78 20.60 -9.67 0.92
N THR A 79 20.66 -11.00 0.80
CA THR A 79 19.62 -11.91 1.34
C THR A 79 19.51 -11.81 2.86
N GLN A 80 20.64 -11.69 3.57
CA GLN A 80 20.65 -11.48 5.02
C GLN A 80 20.01 -10.14 5.39
N ILE A 81 20.38 -9.03 4.73
CA ILE A 81 19.74 -7.73 4.97
C ILE A 81 18.23 -7.80 4.71
N ARG A 82 17.80 -8.47 3.63
CA ARG A 82 16.36 -8.66 3.37
C ARG A 82 15.67 -9.37 4.53
N GLY A 83 16.20 -10.50 4.97
CA GLY A 83 15.59 -11.26 6.05
C GLY A 83 15.64 -10.53 7.40
N LEU A 84 16.67 -9.69 7.64
CA LEU A 84 16.72 -8.81 8.81
C LEU A 84 15.53 -7.82 8.81
N VAL A 85 15.24 -7.20 7.66
CA VAL A 85 14.11 -6.27 7.52
C VAL A 85 12.78 -6.99 7.64
N GLU A 86 12.57 -8.05 6.85
CA GLU A 86 11.28 -8.75 6.79
C GLU A 86 10.95 -9.48 8.10
N ASN A 87 11.94 -10.10 8.76
CA ASN A 87 11.70 -10.98 9.90
C ASN A 87 12.07 -10.37 11.26
N GLN A 88 13.02 -9.44 11.34
CA GLN A 88 13.45 -8.86 12.62
C GLN A 88 12.91 -7.47 12.91
N ALA A 89 11.91 -7.01 12.16
CA ALA A 89 11.35 -5.67 12.27
C ALA A 89 12.41 -4.56 12.22
N SER A 90 13.54 -4.83 11.54
CA SER A 90 14.59 -3.86 11.36
C SER A 90 14.27 -2.94 10.19
N GLY A 91 14.91 -1.77 10.20
CA GLY A 91 14.81 -0.80 9.13
C GLY A 91 15.93 -0.90 8.11
N VAL A 92 15.64 -0.65 6.84
CA VAL A 92 16.67 -0.35 5.83
C VAL A 92 16.44 1.00 5.17
N VAL A 93 17.50 1.80 5.05
CA VAL A 93 17.48 3.11 4.41
C VAL A 93 18.38 3.09 3.18
N PHE A 94 17.81 3.31 2.00
CA PHE A 94 18.55 3.43 0.76
C PHE A 94 18.88 4.89 0.46
N LEU A 95 20.17 5.18 0.34
CA LEU A 95 20.74 6.49 0.02
C LEU A 95 21.53 6.38 -1.29
N PRO A 96 20.87 6.27 -2.45
CA PRO A 96 21.53 6.24 -3.75
C PRO A 96 22.48 7.43 -3.92
N GLY A 97 23.53 7.23 -4.72
CA GLY A 97 24.47 8.29 -5.01
C GLY A 97 24.88 8.35 -6.47
N PRO A 98 25.77 9.30 -6.81
CA PRO A 98 26.20 9.55 -8.18
C PRO A 98 26.99 8.40 -8.81
N GLN A 99 27.54 7.45 -8.05
CA GLN A 99 28.21 6.29 -8.64
C GLN A 99 27.22 5.29 -9.24
N GLY A 100 25.94 5.36 -8.85
CA GLY A 100 24.90 4.51 -9.41
C GLY A 100 25.01 3.04 -8.97
N ASN A 101 25.75 2.75 -7.89
CA ASN A 101 26.00 1.38 -7.46
C ASN A 101 24.71 0.66 -7.06
N GLN A 102 23.69 1.40 -6.61
CA GLN A 102 22.38 0.87 -6.21
C GLN A 102 21.67 0.08 -7.32
N PHE A 103 22.00 0.30 -8.60
CA PHE A 103 21.39 -0.43 -9.71
C PHE A 103 21.73 -1.93 -9.67
N THR A 104 22.93 -2.26 -9.21
CA THR A 104 23.35 -3.67 -9.08
C THR A 104 22.63 -4.38 -7.93
N LEU A 105 22.03 -3.65 -6.98
CA LEU A 105 21.16 -4.23 -5.96
C LEU A 105 19.79 -4.66 -6.51
N LEU A 106 19.41 -4.19 -7.71
CA LEU A 106 18.16 -4.59 -8.36
C LEU A 106 18.21 -6.04 -8.87
N ASP A 107 19.41 -6.59 -9.05
CA ASP A 107 19.65 -7.97 -9.44
C ASP A 107 19.69 -8.93 -8.24
N THR A 108 19.41 -8.42 -7.02
CA THR A 108 19.42 -9.20 -5.78
C THR A 108 18.07 -9.18 -5.07
N ASP A 109 18.00 -9.90 -3.97
CA ASP A 109 16.84 -9.94 -3.06
C ASP A 109 16.42 -8.56 -2.51
N LEU A 110 17.31 -7.56 -2.54
CA LEU A 110 16.98 -6.19 -2.12
C LEU A 110 16.09 -5.44 -3.12
N SER A 111 15.97 -5.93 -4.35
CA SER A 111 15.14 -5.33 -5.40
C SER A 111 13.67 -5.14 -4.96
N ASP A 112 13.13 -6.11 -4.23
CA ASP A 112 11.75 -6.08 -3.70
C ASP A 112 11.55 -5.02 -2.61
N LEU A 113 12.62 -4.71 -1.87
CA LEU A 113 12.62 -3.72 -0.81
C LEU A 113 12.69 -2.31 -1.35
N ILE A 114 13.45 -2.07 -2.43
CA ILE A 114 13.57 -0.74 -3.04
C ILE A 114 12.16 -0.27 -3.49
N PRO A 115 11.61 0.81 -2.90
CA PRO A 115 10.20 1.18 -3.05
C PRO A 115 9.91 1.97 -4.35
N VAL A 116 10.92 2.16 -5.19
CA VAL A 116 10.83 2.94 -6.43
C VAL A 116 11.31 2.13 -7.63
N THR A 117 10.84 2.51 -8.82
CA THR A 117 11.40 2.05 -10.08
C THR A 117 12.43 3.06 -10.57
N LEU A 118 13.68 2.62 -10.71
CA LEU A 118 14.78 3.43 -11.21
C LEU A 118 14.87 3.38 -12.74
N ASP A 119 15.35 4.45 -13.36
CA ASP A 119 15.62 4.56 -14.80
C ASP A 119 17.03 4.04 -15.10
N ASP A 120 17.09 2.89 -15.78
CA ASP A 120 18.32 2.18 -16.13
C ASP A 120 19.22 2.93 -17.13
N LYS A 121 18.67 3.93 -17.82
CA LYS A 121 19.40 4.76 -18.79
C LYS A 121 20.24 5.84 -18.15
N SER A 122 19.97 6.20 -16.90
CA SER A 122 20.62 7.32 -16.21
C SER A 122 21.15 6.89 -14.86
N LYS A 123 22.02 5.86 -14.85
CA LYS A 123 22.48 5.19 -13.62
C LYS A 123 23.14 6.12 -12.59
N GLU A 124 23.86 7.13 -13.08
CA GLU A 124 24.54 8.14 -12.26
C GLU A 124 23.58 9.21 -11.70
N GLY A 125 22.27 9.11 -11.99
CA GLY A 125 21.27 10.09 -11.59
C GLY A 125 21.28 11.36 -12.43
N PHE A 126 20.63 12.40 -11.89
CA PHE A 126 20.48 13.67 -12.58
C PHE A 126 21.09 14.80 -11.75
N PRO A 127 22.12 15.49 -12.27
CA PRO A 127 22.58 16.74 -11.68
C PRO A 127 21.58 17.86 -11.96
N GLU A 128 21.46 18.79 -11.01
CA GLU A 128 20.67 20.00 -11.12
C GLU A 128 21.59 21.22 -11.10
N SER A 129 21.41 22.12 -12.06
CA SER A 129 22.21 23.35 -12.16
C SER A 129 21.87 24.38 -11.08
N LEU A 130 20.65 24.30 -10.55
CA LEU A 130 20.12 25.17 -9.51
C LEU A 130 19.66 24.34 -8.31
N ALA A 131 19.79 24.91 -7.12
CA ALA A 131 19.27 24.28 -5.90
C ALA A 131 17.74 24.11 -6.02
N THR A 132 17.28 22.86 -6.02
CA THR A 132 15.84 22.57 -6.14
C THR A 132 15.27 22.06 -4.81
N PRO A 133 14.15 22.61 -4.32
CA PRO A 133 13.54 22.13 -3.07
C PRO A 133 12.80 20.80 -3.24
N LEU A 134 12.58 20.13 -2.11
CA LEU A 134 11.64 19.03 -1.98
C LEU A 134 10.27 19.58 -1.59
N ASN A 135 9.22 19.10 -2.26
CA ASN A 135 7.84 19.40 -1.87
C ASN A 135 7.23 18.19 -1.17
N LEU A 136 6.68 18.41 0.02
CA LEU A 136 5.91 17.39 0.73
C LEU A 136 4.60 17.10 0.01
N THR A 137 4.30 15.80 -0.12
CA THR A 137 2.99 15.28 -0.51
C THR A 137 1.98 15.42 0.64
N THR A 138 0.73 15.01 0.43
CA THR A 138 -0.28 14.99 1.51
C THR A 138 0.15 14.04 2.64
N GLU A 139 0.61 12.85 2.27
CA GLU A 139 1.10 11.81 3.18
C GLU A 139 2.34 12.29 3.93
N GLY A 140 3.26 12.97 3.24
CA GLY A 140 4.44 13.57 3.85
C GLY A 140 4.17 14.75 4.77
N ARG A 141 3.00 15.39 4.72
CA ARG A 141 2.65 16.44 5.71
C ARG A 141 2.19 15.85 7.04
N ALA A 142 1.49 14.72 6.98
CA ALA A 142 0.98 14.01 8.15
C ALA A 142 2.00 13.04 8.77
N SER A 143 3.07 12.69 8.04
CA SER A 143 4.06 11.73 8.53
C SER A 143 4.96 12.32 9.62
N LEU A 144 5.13 11.57 10.70
CA LEU A 144 6.07 11.89 11.78
C LEU A 144 7.54 11.87 11.31
N LEU A 145 7.85 11.18 10.21
CA LEU A 145 9.22 11.09 9.67
C LEU A 145 9.70 12.43 9.09
N THR A 146 8.76 13.23 8.59
CA THR A 146 9.01 14.49 7.90
C THR A 146 8.66 15.69 8.79
N MET A 147 8.40 15.49 10.07
CA MET A 147 7.93 16.53 10.99
C MET A 147 9.10 17.37 11.53
N LEU A 148 9.57 18.36 10.79
CA LEU A 148 10.73 19.17 11.21
C LEU A 148 10.37 20.31 12.17
N GLY A 149 9.12 20.78 12.10
CA GLY A 149 8.57 21.80 13.00
C GLY A 149 7.92 21.22 14.24
N ASP A 150 7.43 22.11 15.11
CA ASP A 150 6.73 21.73 16.33
C ASP A 150 5.21 21.54 16.08
N SER A 151 4.72 21.88 14.88
CA SER A 151 3.33 21.70 14.44
C SER A 151 3.22 21.27 12.97
N GLU A 152 2.12 20.58 12.63
CA GLU A 152 1.79 20.17 11.26
C GLU A 152 1.59 21.35 10.31
N GLU A 153 1.13 22.51 10.81
CA GLU A 153 0.87 23.70 9.99
C GLU A 153 2.16 24.41 9.56
N GLU A 154 3.16 24.46 10.45
CA GLU A 154 4.44 25.12 10.16
C GLU A 154 5.37 24.26 9.29
N ASN A 155 5.26 22.93 9.42
CA ASN A 155 6.18 21.99 8.79
C ASN A 155 6.34 22.18 7.26
N PRO A 156 5.27 22.37 6.46
CA PRO A 156 5.41 22.61 5.02
C PRO A 156 6.19 23.88 4.67
N GLU A 157 6.12 24.93 5.49
CA GLU A 157 6.88 26.17 5.27
C GLU A 157 8.37 25.98 5.58
N ILE A 158 8.69 25.18 6.61
CA ILE A 158 10.07 24.77 6.90
C ILE A 158 10.66 24.02 5.71
N TRP A 159 9.95 23.01 5.19
CA TRP A 159 10.40 22.23 4.03
C TRP A 159 10.63 23.09 2.79
N ARG A 160 9.80 24.11 2.55
CA ARG A 160 10.01 25.06 1.43
C ARG A 160 11.23 25.95 1.61
N ARG A 161 11.62 26.25 2.84
CA ARG A 161 12.81 27.06 3.18
C ARG A 161 14.09 26.25 3.23
N LEU A 162 14.01 24.92 3.25
CA LEU A 162 15.18 24.07 3.26
C LEU A 162 16.06 24.35 2.03
N PRO A 163 17.39 24.34 2.21
CA PRO A 163 18.32 24.35 1.10
C PRO A 163 18.02 23.20 0.14
N GLY A 164 17.82 23.53 -1.14
CA GLY A 164 17.58 22.54 -2.17
C GLY A 164 18.77 21.62 -2.44
N PHE A 165 18.50 20.56 -3.20
CA PHE A 165 19.49 19.58 -3.67
C PHE A 165 20.01 19.95 -5.07
N PHE A 166 21.17 19.38 -5.40
CA PHE A 166 21.88 19.55 -6.69
C PHE A 166 22.01 18.25 -7.48
N TRP A 167 21.53 17.16 -6.91
CA TRP A 167 21.54 15.85 -7.51
C TRP A 167 20.36 15.06 -6.97
N HIS A 168 19.73 14.27 -7.83
CA HIS A 168 18.71 13.32 -7.42
C HIS A 168 18.83 11.99 -8.17
N ALA A 169 18.39 10.93 -7.51
CA ALA A 169 18.36 9.59 -8.07
C ALA A 169 17.41 9.52 -9.28
N PRO A 170 17.70 8.65 -10.26
CA PRO A 170 16.95 8.55 -11.50
C PRO A 170 15.65 7.77 -11.29
N VAL A 171 14.66 8.36 -10.63
CA VAL A 171 13.41 7.67 -10.28
C VAL A 171 12.34 7.89 -11.36
N VAL A 172 11.74 6.81 -11.87
CA VAL A 172 10.64 6.84 -12.83
C VAL A 172 9.29 7.02 -12.12
N ARG A 173 9.04 6.19 -11.09
CA ARG A 173 7.81 6.19 -10.30
C ARG A 173 7.99 5.42 -8.99
N ALA A 174 7.09 5.62 -8.05
CA ALA A 174 6.97 4.78 -6.87
C ALA A 174 6.32 3.42 -7.21
N LYS A 175 6.69 2.36 -6.49
CA LYS A 175 6.05 1.03 -6.60
C LYS A 175 4.70 1.05 -5.87
N GLY A 176 3.84 0.07 -6.17
CA GLY A 176 2.56 -0.09 -5.47
C GLY A 176 2.77 -0.43 -3.99
N GLY A 177 1.84 0.02 -3.13
CA GLY A 177 1.92 -0.21 -1.67
C GLY A 177 3.03 0.61 -0.99
N THR A 178 3.38 1.77 -1.55
CA THR A 178 4.39 2.68 -0.99
C THR A 178 3.76 4.05 -0.70
N GLU A 179 4.31 4.75 0.29
CA GLU A 179 3.93 6.10 0.65
C GLU A 179 5.03 7.06 0.18
N VAL A 180 4.66 7.96 -0.73
CA VAL A 180 5.55 9.02 -1.17
C VAL A 180 5.42 10.18 -0.20
N LEU A 181 6.50 10.54 0.50
CA LEU A 181 6.51 11.62 1.49
C LEU A 181 6.97 12.95 0.88
N ALA A 182 7.92 12.91 -0.06
CA ALA A 182 8.38 14.11 -0.74
C ALA A 182 8.70 13.83 -2.21
N VAL A 183 8.43 14.82 -3.03
CA VAL A 183 8.64 14.80 -4.48
C VAL A 183 9.53 15.96 -4.91
N HIS A 184 10.11 15.82 -6.09
CA HIS A 184 10.83 16.90 -6.75
C HIS A 184 9.88 18.07 -7.06
N ALA A 185 10.26 19.30 -6.67
CA ALA A 185 9.39 20.47 -6.86
C ALA A 185 9.17 20.82 -8.34
N ASN A 186 10.26 20.87 -9.13
CA ASN A 186 10.23 21.42 -10.49
C ASN A 186 10.12 20.39 -11.62
N ARG A 187 10.54 19.14 -11.39
CA ARG A 187 10.62 18.09 -12.41
C ARG A 187 9.40 17.18 -12.35
N ARG A 188 8.85 16.88 -13.52
CA ARG A 188 7.78 15.91 -13.71
C ARG A 188 8.23 14.86 -14.71
N GLY A 189 8.06 13.60 -14.34
CA GLY A 189 8.25 12.46 -15.23
C GLY A 189 6.92 12.05 -15.90
N PRO A 190 6.94 10.93 -16.64
CA PRO A 190 5.75 10.39 -17.32
C PRO A 190 4.58 10.07 -16.38
N TYR A 191 4.88 9.77 -15.11
CA TYR A 191 3.92 9.35 -14.09
C TYR A 191 3.60 10.46 -13.06
N GLY A 192 3.99 11.71 -13.31
CA GLY A 192 3.76 12.83 -12.40
C GLY A 192 5.05 13.38 -11.78
N GLN A 193 4.95 13.95 -10.58
CA GLN A 193 6.14 14.48 -9.89
C GLN A 193 7.08 13.34 -9.48
N VAL A 194 8.38 13.55 -9.63
CA VAL A 194 9.39 12.52 -9.35
C VAL A 194 9.46 12.28 -7.83
N PRO A 195 9.18 11.07 -7.33
CA PRO A 195 9.24 10.78 -5.90
C PRO A 195 10.68 10.63 -5.43
N LEU A 196 11.05 11.37 -4.39
CA LEU A 196 12.43 11.44 -3.88
C LEU A 196 12.56 11.05 -2.41
N LEU A 197 11.47 11.06 -1.64
CA LEU A 197 11.41 10.47 -0.31
C LEU A 197 10.22 9.52 -0.26
N VAL A 198 10.49 8.23 -0.18
CA VAL A 198 9.46 7.17 -0.29
C VAL A 198 9.67 6.16 0.81
N THR A 199 8.59 5.74 1.44
CA THR A 199 8.62 4.68 2.44
C THR A 199 7.67 3.54 2.10
N LYS A 200 7.96 2.36 2.63
CA LYS A 200 7.21 1.13 2.40
C LYS A 200 7.40 0.22 3.62
N ALA A 201 6.35 -0.48 4.03
CA ALA A 201 6.47 -1.60 4.95
C ALA A 201 6.96 -2.86 4.21
N ALA A 202 7.91 -3.58 4.81
CA ALA A 202 8.43 -4.83 4.25
C ALA A 202 8.48 -5.90 5.33
N GLY A 203 7.57 -6.87 5.24
CA GLY A 203 7.33 -7.83 6.32
C GLY A 203 6.99 -7.10 7.62
N SER A 204 7.81 -7.34 8.65
CA SER A 204 7.70 -6.68 9.95
C SER A 204 8.50 -5.39 10.08
N GLY A 205 9.35 -5.08 9.10
CA GLY A 205 10.25 -3.93 9.10
C GLY A 205 9.79 -2.81 8.16
N LYS A 206 10.67 -1.81 8.04
CA LYS A 206 10.40 -0.60 7.27
C LYS A 206 11.52 -0.33 6.29
N VAL A 207 11.14 0.20 5.13
CA VAL A 207 12.08 0.67 4.12
C VAL A 207 11.89 2.17 3.93
N LEU A 208 12.99 2.90 3.92
CA LEU A 208 13.04 4.30 3.52
C LEU A 208 13.97 4.44 2.31
N PHE A 209 13.53 5.16 1.30
CA PHE A 209 14.34 5.55 0.17
C PHE A 209 14.42 7.07 0.13
N MET A 210 15.64 7.61 0.17
CA MET A 210 15.91 9.04 -0.02
C MET A 210 16.79 9.23 -1.25
N GLY A 211 16.17 9.66 -2.34
CA GLY A 211 16.78 9.85 -3.65
C GLY A 211 17.55 11.16 -3.82
N ILE A 212 18.14 11.71 -2.76
CA ILE A 212 18.96 12.94 -2.81
C ILE A 212 20.27 12.76 -2.04
N ASP A 213 21.31 13.49 -2.44
CA ASP A 213 22.63 13.50 -1.78
C ASP A 213 22.98 14.94 -1.34
N SER A 214 22.15 15.49 -0.45
CA SER A 214 22.18 16.92 -0.09
C SER A 214 21.48 17.25 1.22
N ALA A 215 21.02 16.26 2.00
CA ALA A 215 20.33 16.54 3.26
C ALA A 215 21.29 17.18 4.28
N TRP A 216 22.59 16.89 4.20
CA TRP A 216 23.64 17.60 4.97
C TRP A 216 23.57 19.14 4.85
N ARG A 217 23.03 19.66 3.75
CA ARG A 217 22.87 21.11 3.50
C ARG A 217 21.78 21.74 4.35
N TRP A 218 20.85 20.97 4.90
CA TRP A 218 19.78 21.47 5.79
C TRP A 218 20.31 22.13 7.06
N ARG A 219 21.62 22.07 7.27
CA ARG A 219 22.34 22.80 8.29
C ARG A 219 22.61 24.28 7.98
N ARG A 220 22.48 24.68 6.72
CA ARG A 220 22.84 26.02 6.27
C ARG A 220 21.91 27.07 6.92
N GLY A 221 22.50 27.96 7.70
CA GLY A 221 21.80 29.09 8.33
C GLY A 221 21.03 28.74 9.62
N VAL A 222 20.99 27.47 10.01
CA VAL A 222 20.27 26.97 11.20
C VAL A 222 21.06 25.91 11.97
N GLU A 223 22.37 25.83 11.69
CA GLU A 223 23.30 24.83 12.25
C GLU A 223 22.73 23.41 12.21
N ASP A 224 22.48 22.74 13.34
CA ASP A 224 22.12 21.32 13.30
C ASP A 224 20.62 21.05 13.32
N LEU A 225 19.77 22.08 13.44
CA LEU A 225 18.36 21.94 13.81
C LEU A 225 17.58 20.93 12.94
N TYR A 226 17.46 21.17 11.64
CA TYR A 226 16.60 20.35 10.77
C TYR A 226 17.25 19.04 10.36
N HIS A 227 18.55 19.05 10.07
CA HIS A 227 19.29 17.84 9.71
C HIS A 227 19.29 16.81 10.85
N TYR A 228 19.59 17.27 12.07
CA TYR A 228 19.58 16.40 13.25
C TYR A 228 18.18 15.91 13.60
N ARG A 229 17.16 16.80 13.54
CA ARG A 229 15.76 16.41 13.76
C ARG A 229 15.31 15.34 12.78
N PHE A 230 15.60 15.51 11.48
CA PHE A 230 15.24 14.54 10.45
C PHE A 230 15.86 13.17 10.71
N TRP A 231 17.18 13.10 10.85
CA TRP A 231 17.86 11.81 11.03
C TRP A 231 17.54 11.17 12.37
N GLY A 232 17.32 11.95 13.43
CA GLY A 232 16.80 11.45 14.70
C GLY A 232 15.38 10.88 14.58
N GLN A 233 14.52 11.49 13.77
CA GLN A 233 13.17 10.95 13.49
C GLN A 233 13.23 9.69 12.65
N VAL A 234 14.06 9.65 11.60
CA VAL A 234 14.28 8.43 10.81
C VAL A 234 14.80 7.31 11.71
N ALA A 235 15.85 7.58 12.50
CA ALA A 235 16.40 6.64 13.46
C ALA A 235 15.34 6.03 14.38
N ARG A 236 14.53 6.87 15.04
CA ARG A 236 13.46 6.43 15.96
C ARG A 236 12.32 5.73 15.24
N TRP A 237 11.88 6.24 14.09
CA TRP A 237 10.75 5.69 13.34
C TRP A 237 11.07 4.30 12.76
N MET A 238 12.33 4.10 12.35
CA MET A 238 12.82 2.83 11.82
C MET A 238 13.06 1.79 12.94
N SER A 239 13.48 2.21 14.15
CA SER A 239 13.71 1.29 15.29
C SER A 239 12.49 1.02 16.17
N TYR A 240 11.43 1.84 16.06
CA TYR A 240 10.27 1.81 16.95
C TYR A 240 9.62 0.42 17.10
N GLN A 241 9.37 -0.29 16.00
CA GLN A 241 8.71 -1.61 16.05
C GLN A 241 9.56 -2.65 16.76
N ARG A 242 10.89 -2.55 16.64
CA ARG A 242 11.83 -3.46 17.27
C ARG A 242 11.99 -3.18 18.76
N ASN A 243 12.02 -1.91 19.17
CA ASN A 243 12.06 -1.50 20.58
C ASN A 243 10.77 -1.81 21.33
N MET A 244 9.60 -1.66 20.69
CA MET A 244 8.32 -2.08 21.26
C MET A 244 8.25 -3.59 21.50
N ALA A 245 9.03 -4.37 20.75
CA ALA A 245 9.18 -5.82 20.91
C ALA A 245 10.42 -6.22 21.73
N ALA A 246 11.21 -5.26 22.24
CA ALA A 246 12.37 -5.56 23.08
C ALA A 246 11.86 -6.11 24.42
N GLY A 247 12.11 -7.40 24.65
CA GLY A 247 11.56 -8.16 25.78
C GLY A 247 10.52 -9.21 25.38
N GLN A 248 10.02 -9.22 24.14
CA GLN A 248 9.19 -10.32 23.62
C GLN A 248 10.08 -11.33 22.87
N ARG A 249 10.10 -12.59 23.34
CA ARG A 249 10.90 -13.67 22.72
C ARG A 249 10.23 -14.32 21.52
N VAL A 250 8.97 -13.99 21.25
CA VAL A 250 8.24 -14.46 20.06
C VAL A 250 7.51 -13.28 19.46
N ARG A 251 7.61 -13.12 18.14
CA ARG A 251 6.74 -12.21 17.39
C ARG A 251 5.80 -13.02 16.55
N MET A 252 4.52 -12.68 16.51
CA MET A 252 3.52 -13.36 15.69
C MET A 252 2.87 -12.40 14.71
N PHE A 253 2.66 -12.90 13.50
CA PHE A 253 1.95 -12.26 12.40
C PHE A 253 0.94 -13.25 11.85
N PHE A 254 -0.19 -12.76 11.35
CA PHE A 254 -1.24 -13.60 10.81
C PHE A 254 -1.80 -12.99 9.54
N THR A 255 -2.03 -13.86 8.55
CA THR A 255 -2.61 -13.48 7.26
C THR A 255 -3.76 -14.42 6.93
N PRO A 256 -4.96 -13.91 6.63
CA PRO A 256 -5.38 -12.49 6.60
C PRO A 256 -5.60 -11.89 8.00
N GLU A 257 -5.46 -10.56 8.14
CA GLU A 257 -5.67 -9.85 9.43
C GLU A 257 -7.12 -9.89 9.92
N ARG A 258 -8.08 -9.96 8.99
CA ARG A 258 -9.52 -10.04 9.26
C ARG A 258 -10.10 -11.26 8.54
N PRO A 259 -9.94 -12.47 9.09
CA PRO A 259 -10.46 -13.67 8.46
C PRO A 259 -11.99 -13.72 8.57
N GLU A 260 -12.62 -14.23 7.51
CA GLU A 260 -14.02 -14.63 7.55
C GLU A 260 -14.17 -16.02 8.19
N PRO A 261 -15.31 -16.33 8.84
CA PRO A 261 -15.61 -17.68 9.29
C PRO A 261 -15.52 -18.69 8.13
N GLY A 262 -14.77 -19.77 8.34
CA GLY A 262 -14.41 -20.79 7.35
C GLY A 262 -13.05 -20.57 6.67
N ALA A 263 -12.41 -19.41 6.84
CA ALA A 263 -11.09 -19.14 6.27
C ALA A 263 -9.96 -19.84 7.03
N THR A 264 -8.87 -20.15 6.32
CA THR A 264 -7.63 -20.65 6.91
C THR A 264 -6.68 -19.48 7.12
N VAL A 265 -6.29 -19.25 8.38
CA VAL A 265 -5.31 -18.22 8.75
C VAL A 265 -3.93 -18.85 8.80
N THR A 266 -2.98 -18.21 8.13
CA THR A 266 -1.56 -18.57 8.22
C THR A 266 -0.92 -17.74 9.32
N LEU A 267 -0.36 -18.40 10.32
CA LEU A 267 0.42 -17.80 11.40
C LEU A 267 1.89 -17.88 11.04
N ASN A 268 2.57 -16.74 11.05
CA ASN A 268 4.02 -16.65 10.94
C ASN A 268 4.55 -16.12 12.27
N ALA A 269 5.53 -16.79 12.86
CA ALA A 269 6.15 -16.35 14.08
C ALA A 269 7.67 -16.35 13.98
N ASN A 270 8.30 -15.33 14.55
CA ASN A 270 9.76 -15.23 14.62
C ASN A 270 10.18 -15.43 16.08
N GLY A 271 10.99 -16.46 16.31
CA GLY A 271 11.49 -16.81 17.63
C GLY A 271 12.84 -16.17 17.91
N PHE A 272 13.05 -15.71 19.13
CA PHE A 272 14.30 -15.10 19.59
C PHE A 272 14.85 -15.81 20.84
N ASP A 273 16.18 -15.92 20.91
CA ASP A 273 16.88 -16.41 22.09
C ASP A 273 16.91 -15.35 23.22
N ALA A 274 17.57 -15.65 24.33
CA ALA A 274 17.68 -14.71 25.46
C ALA A 274 18.52 -13.46 25.13
N ASN A 275 19.33 -13.52 24.07
CA ASN A 275 20.23 -12.46 23.61
C ASN A 275 19.64 -11.65 22.45
N GLY A 276 18.40 -11.95 22.01
CA GLY A 276 17.74 -11.29 20.89
C GLY A 276 18.16 -11.80 19.50
N ALA A 277 18.95 -12.87 19.42
CA ALA A 277 19.29 -13.53 18.17
C ALA A 277 18.16 -14.45 17.69
N PRO A 278 18.02 -14.66 16.37
CA PRO A 278 16.99 -15.54 15.84
C PRO A 278 17.20 -16.99 16.30
N LEU A 279 16.11 -17.66 16.69
CA LEU A 279 16.14 -18.99 17.26
C LEU A 279 16.48 -20.04 16.17
N LYS A 280 17.69 -20.61 16.24
CA LYS A 280 18.17 -21.63 15.29
C LYS A 280 17.61 -23.02 15.59
N GLU A 281 17.49 -23.38 16.86
CA GLU A 281 16.96 -24.67 17.32
C GLU A 281 15.88 -24.45 18.38
N GLY A 282 14.69 -25.03 18.17
CA GLY A 282 13.55 -24.89 19.06
C GLY A 282 12.22 -24.96 18.31
N ALA A 283 11.13 -25.02 19.06
CA ALA A 283 9.77 -25.00 18.54
C ALA A 283 9.00 -23.83 19.15
N ILE A 284 8.09 -23.23 18.37
CA ILE A 284 7.14 -22.24 18.86
C ILE A 284 5.78 -22.91 18.95
N VAL A 285 5.19 -22.87 20.14
CA VAL A 285 3.86 -23.42 20.41
C VAL A 285 2.89 -22.25 20.57
N VAL A 286 1.77 -22.28 19.87
CA VAL A 286 0.72 -21.27 19.94
C VAL A 286 -0.55 -21.89 20.51
N ASP A 287 -1.02 -21.34 21.63
CA ASP A 287 -2.31 -21.65 22.23
C ASP A 287 -3.35 -20.68 21.67
N ILE A 288 -4.33 -21.23 20.96
CA ILE A 288 -5.40 -20.50 20.29
C ILE A 288 -6.68 -20.71 21.08
N THR A 289 -7.29 -19.65 21.58
CA THR A 289 -8.58 -19.71 22.29
C THR A 289 -9.67 -19.08 21.42
N SER A 290 -10.68 -19.88 21.08
CA SER A 290 -11.84 -19.47 20.28
C SER A 290 -12.85 -18.67 21.10
N PRO A 291 -13.78 -17.94 20.44
CA PRO A 291 -14.82 -17.16 21.12
C PRO A 291 -15.73 -17.97 22.05
N ASP A 292 -15.90 -19.27 21.80
CA ASP A 292 -16.67 -20.21 22.64
C ASP A 292 -15.86 -20.78 23.82
N GLY A 293 -14.63 -20.33 24.01
CA GLY A 293 -13.76 -20.71 25.12
C GLY A 293 -13.00 -22.02 24.94
N LYS A 294 -13.04 -22.65 23.76
CA LYS A 294 -12.20 -23.82 23.47
C LYS A 294 -10.78 -23.38 23.17
N SER A 295 -9.80 -24.10 23.71
CA SER A 295 -8.39 -23.86 23.40
C SER A 295 -7.82 -24.98 22.54
N GLN A 296 -7.12 -24.63 21.47
CA GLN A 296 -6.37 -25.52 20.62
C GLN A 296 -4.90 -25.12 20.63
N ARG A 297 -4.02 -26.11 20.84
CA ARG A 297 -2.57 -25.91 20.78
C ARG A 297 -2.05 -26.34 19.41
N ILE A 298 -1.28 -25.48 18.76
CA ILE A 298 -0.57 -25.79 17.51
C ILE A 298 0.93 -25.59 17.69
N GLU A 299 1.72 -26.48 17.11
CA GLU A 299 3.17 -26.33 17.02
C GLU A 299 3.53 -25.80 15.63
N LEU A 300 4.24 -24.68 15.57
CA LEU A 300 4.63 -24.05 14.30
C LEU A 300 5.84 -24.79 13.72
N GLN A 301 5.80 -25.03 12.41
CA GLN A 301 6.90 -25.66 11.70
C GLN A 301 7.97 -24.61 11.38
N LYS A 302 9.23 -24.94 11.62
CA LYS A 302 10.35 -24.10 11.23
C LYS A 302 10.39 -23.99 9.70
N ASN A 303 10.47 -22.77 9.20
CA ASN A 303 10.75 -22.53 7.79
C ASN A 303 12.27 -22.59 7.57
N ASP A 304 12.73 -22.97 6.37
CA ASP A 304 14.16 -23.05 6.03
C ASP A 304 14.87 -21.66 6.02
N SER A 305 14.18 -20.60 6.47
CA SER A 305 14.74 -19.27 6.64
C SER A 305 15.68 -19.21 7.85
N GLU A 306 16.86 -18.64 7.63
CA GLU A 306 17.91 -18.51 8.66
C GLU A 306 17.55 -17.53 9.80
N TRP A 307 16.43 -16.82 9.68
CA TRP A 307 15.96 -15.81 10.63
C TRP A 307 15.06 -16.36 11.74
N GLY A 308 15.04 -17.67 11.97
CA GLY A 308 14.22 -18.26 13.03
C GLY A 308 12.72 -18.06 12.79
N ALA A 309 12.30 -18.13 11.53
CA ALA A 309 10.91 -18.01 11.12
C ALA A 309 10.19 -19.35 11.23
N PHE A 310 9.00 -19.34 11.79
CA PHE A 310 8.13 -20.49 11.99
C PHE A 310 6.77 -20.19 11.39
N THR A 311 6.16 -21.17 10.75
CA THR A 311 4.85 -21.02 10.11
C THR A 311 3.90 -22.13 10.54
N GLY A 312 2.64 -21.78 10.75
CA GLY A 312 1.56 -22.72 11.04
C GLY A 312 0.27 -22.25 10.40
N ARG A 313 -0.72 -23.13 10.34
CA ARG A 313 -2.04 -22.82 9.78
C ARG A 313 -3.12 -23.33 10.71
N PHE A 314 -4.17 -22.55 10.88
CA PHE A 314 -5.38 -22.97 11.59
C PHE A 314 -6.61 -22.40 10.91
N ARG A 315 -7.76 -23.01 11.18
CA ARG A 315 -9.04 -22.62 10.58
C ARG A 315 -9.85 -21.81 11.60
N VAL A 316 -10.42 -20.70 11.15
CA VAL A 316 -11.29 -19.85 11.96
C VAL A 316 -12.73 -20.23 11.63
N ASP A 317 -13.43 -20.91 12.53
CA ASP A 317 -14.78 -21.42 12.25
C ASP A 317 -15.91 -20.54 12.81
N LEU A 318 -15.62 -19.73 13.83
CA LEU A 318 -16.59 -18.90 14.53
C LEU A 318 -16.28 -17.41 14.35
N PRO A 319 -17.31 -16.55 14.17
CA PRO A 319 -17.15 -15.10 14.24
C PRO A 319 -16.85 -14.67 15.68
N GLY A 320 -16.07 -13.61 15.85
CA GLY A 320 -15.71 -13.06 17.16
C GLY A 320 -14.20 -12.93 17.41
N GLU A 321 -13.84 -12.69 18.67
CA GLU A 321 -12.46 -12.50 19.10
C GLU A 321 -11.76 -13.85 19.38
N TRP A 322 -10.66 -14.09 18.67
CA TRP A 322 -9.78 -15.24 18.86
C TRP A 322 -8.49 -14.78 19.54
N LYS A 323 -8.17 -15.35 20.72
CA LYS A 323 -6.97 -15.01 21.48
C LYS A 323 -5.85 -16.00 21.18
N LEU A 324 -4.72 -15.50 20.72
CA LEU A 324 -3.50 -16.26 20.42
C LEU A 324 -2.46 -15.99 21.51
N ARG A 325 -1.88 -17.04 22.08
CA ARG A 325 -0.78 -16.97 23.04
C ARG A 325 0.38 -17.83 22.54
N ALA A 326 1.49 -17.22 22.12
CA ALA A 326 2.68 -17.95 21.71
C ALA A 326 3.74 -18.04 22.79
N ILE A 327 4.40 -19.19 22.83
CA ILE A 327 5.47 -19.54 23.76
C ILE A 327 6.59 -20.19 22.94
N ALA A 328 7.81 -19.66 23.05
CA ALA A 328 9.00 -20.30 22.50
C ALA A 328 9.52 -21.39 23.46
N SER A 329 10.01 -22.50 22.91
CA SER A 329 10.67 -23.55 23.69
C SER A 329 11.87 -22.96 24.44
N GLY A 330 11.91 -23.17 25.77
CA GLY A 330 12.94 -22.59 26.66
C GLY A 330 12.66 -21.16 27.16
N ALA A 331 11.50 -20.58 26.85
CA ALA A 331 11.07 -19.25 27.28
C ALA A 331 9.70 -19.31 27.97
N ALA A 332 9.63 -19.95 29.15
CA ALA A 332 8.37 -20.12 29.87
C ALA A 332 7.74 -18.79 30.36
N ASP A 333 8.53 -17.72 30.50
CA ASP A 333 8.14 -16.56 31.30
C ASP A 333 7.64 -15.33 30.52
N LEU A 334 7.69 -15.33 29.17
CA LEU A 334 7.29 -14.18 28.35
C LEU A 334 6.40 -14.60 27.17
N PRO A 335 5.13 -14.97 27.44
CA PRO A 335 4.18 -15.28 26.38
C PRO A 335 3.82 -14.01 25.60
N THR A 336 3.70 -14.12 24.28
CA THR A 336 3.19 -13.04 23.42
C THR A 336 1.73 -13.29 23.14
N GLU A 337 0.88 -12.32 23.47
CA GLU A 337 -0.57 -12.38 23.28
C GLU A 337 -1.02 -11.47 22.15
N THR A 338 -1.84 -12.01 21.25
CA THR A 338 -2.41 -11.31 20.09
C THR A 338 -3.88 -11.68 19.95
N THR A 339 -4.72 -10.76 19.45
CA THR A 339 -6.13 -11.04 19.18
C THR A 339 -6.43 -10.91 17.70
N ILE A 340 -7.12 -11.91 17.14
CA ILE A 340 -7.66 -11.89 15.78
C ILE A 340 -9.16 -11.63 15.88
N LEU A 341 -9.66 -10.67 15.11
CA LEU A 341 -11.10 -10.39 15.01
C LEU A 341 -11.65 -11.01 13.72
N ALA A 342 -12.45 -12.08 13.88
CA ALA A 342 -13.15 -12.70 12.76
C ALA A 342 -14.48 -11.97 12.52
N GLN A 343 -14.60 -11.26 11.39
CA GLN A 343 -15.84 -10.56 11.04
C GLN A 343 -16.84 -11.55 10.45
N GLY A 344 -17.97 -11.72 11.13
CA GLY A 344 -19.14 -12.34 10.53
C GLY A 344 -19.68 -11.43 9.44
N VAL A 345 -19.90 -11.97 8.25
CA VAL A 345 -20.60 -11.23 7.20
C VAL A 345 -22.09 -11.27 7.54
N ASP A 346 -22.69 -10.11 7.80
CA ASP A 346 -24.14 -10.00 7.88
C ASP A 346 -24.72 -10.31 6.50
N ILE A 347 -25.26 -11.53 6.34
CA ILE A 347 -25.88 -12.00 5.09
C ILE A 347 -27.15 -11.19 4.77
N GLU A 348 -27.73 -10.54 5.79
CA GLU A 348 -28.91 -9.70 5.63
C GLU A 348 -28.53 -8.33 5.07
N LYS A 349 -28.82 -8.13 3.77
CA LYS A 349 -28.98 -6.78 3.23
C LYS A 349 -30.04 -6.07 4.06
N THR A 350 -29.66 -5.02 4.77
CA THR A 350 -30.60 -4.07 5.36
C THR A 350 -31.57 -3.63 4.27
N GLY A 351 -32.83 -4.06 4.38
CA GLY A 351 -33.83 -3.82 3.33
C GLY A 351 -33.89 -2.31 3.05
N GLN A 352 -33.94 -1.92 1.77
CA GLN A 352 -34.23 -0.55 1.40
C GLN A 352 -35.74 -0.35 1.60
N PRO A 353 -36.20 0.34 2.67
CA PRO A 353 -37.62 0.57 2.83
C PRO A 353 -38.12 1.42 1.65
N ALA A 354 -39.33 1.12 1.17
CA ALA A 354 -40.00 1.98 0.23
C ALA A 354 -40.05 3.42 0.79
N ARG A 355 -39.94 4.43 -0.09
CA ARG A 355 -40.02 5.86 0.27
C ARG A 355 -41.36 6.42 -0.23
N PRO A 356 -42.46 6.35 0.55
CA PRO A 356 -43.79 6.73 0.09
C PRO A 356 -43.87 8.19 -0.40
N GLY A 357 -43.14 9.09 0.27
CA GLY A 357 -43.09 10.50 -0.14
C GLY A 357 -42.51 10.71 -1.55
N VAL A 358 -41.51 9.92 -1.96
CA VAL A 358 -40.95 10.01 -3.33
C VAL A 358 -41.95 9.46 -4.35
N LEU A 359 -42.65 8.37 -4.03
CA LEU A 359 -43.68 7.81 -4.89
C LEU A 359 -44.85 8.78 -5.08
N GLU A 360 -45.21 9.53 -4.02
CA GLU A 360 -46.25 10.56 -4.10
C GLU A 360 -45.84 11.71 -5.02
N GLU A 361 -44.61 12.23 -4.90
CA GLU A 361 -44.11 13.29 -5.77
C GLU A 361 -44.05 12.87 -7.24
N ILE A 362 -43.60 11.63 -7.54
CA ILE A 362 -43.63 11.09 -8.91
C ILE A 362 -45.07 11.01 -9.44
N SER A 363 -46.02 10.59 -8.60
CA SER A 363 -47.43 10.48 -9.01
C SER A 363 -48.07 11.84 -9.34
N LYS A 364 -47.72 12.90 -8.59
CA LYS A 364 -48.18 14.27 -8.88
C LYS A 364 -47.71 14.76 -10.25
N VAL A 365 -46.46 14.45 -10.62
CA VAL A 365 -45.88 14.85 -11.92
C VAL A 365 -46.52 14.08 -13.07
N SER A 366 -46.75 12.77 -12.91
CA SER A 366 -47.34 11.93 -13.96
C SER A 366 -48.87 12.04 -14.07
N ARG A 367 -49.51 12.84 -13.20
CA ARG A 367 -50.97 12.87 -12.99
C ARG A 367 -51.56 11.50 -12.62
N GLY A 368 -50.72 10.63 -12.07
CA GLY A 368 -51.13 9.35 -11.50
C GLY A 368 -51.49 9.47 -10.02
N ARG A 369 -51.84 8.33 -9.42
CA ARG A 369 -52.12 8.22 -7.98
C ARG A 369 -51.18 7.20 -7.35
N SER A 370 -50.49 7.58 -6.28
CA SER A 370 -49.73 6.64 -5.44
C SER A 370 -50.72 5.89 -4.54
N ILE A 371 -50.63 4.56 -4.51
CA ILE A 371 -51.56 3.68 -3.79
C ILE A 371 -50.73 2.79 -2.88
N LEU A 372 -51.09 2.77 -1.59
CA LEU A 372 -50.47 1.90 -0.61
C LEU A 372 -51.16 0.52 -0.61
N PRO A 373 -50.50 -0.55 -0.14
CA PRO A 373 -51.04 -1.91 -0.20
C PRO A 373 -52.42 -2.09 0.46
N ASP A 374 -52.74 -1.28 1.47
CA ASP A 374 -54.01 -1.25 2.19
C ASP A 374 -55.16 -0.62 1.39
N GLN A 375 -54.86 0.23 0.40
CA GLN A 375 -55.83 0.94 -0.44
C GLN A 375 -56.13 0.23 -1.77
N LEU A 376 -55.57 -0.98 -1.97
CA LEU A 376 -55.78 -1.78 -3.17
C LEU A 376 -57.28 -2.07 -3.49
N PRO A 377 -58.17 -2.30 -2.50
CA PRO A 377 -59.59 -2.52 -2.77
C PRO A 377 -60.31 -1.31 -3.39
N ASP A 378 -59.84 -0.10 -3.11
CA ASP A 378 -60.45 1.13 -3.63
C ASP A 378 -60.07 1.36 -5.11
N LEU A 379 -58.87 0.93 -5.52
CA LEU A 379 -58.45 0.95 -6.92
C LEU A 379 -59.36 0.11 -7.81
N ILE A 380 -59.74 -1.08 -7.33
CA ILE A 380 -60.62 -1.99 -8.07
C ILE A 380 -61.97 -1.32 -8.34
N LYS A 381 -62.55 -0.65 -7.33
CA LYS A 381 -63.81 0.10 -7.48
C LYS A 381 -63.70 1.26 -8.46
N GLU A 382 -62.57 1.97 -8.48
CA GLU A 382 -62.36 3.08 -9.41
C GLU A 382 -62.23 2.62 -10.86
N ILE A 383 -61.59 1.46 -11.10
CA ILE A 383 -61.50 0.85 -12.42
C ILE A 383 -62.89 0.43 -12.91
N ASP A 384 -63.69 -0.20 -12.05
CA ASP A 384 -65.05 -0.62 -12.39
C ASP A 384 -66.01 0.57 -12.65
N ALA A 385 -65.72 1.74 -12.08
CA ALA A 385 -66.51 2.96 -12.27
C ALA A 385 -66.12 3.79 -13.51
N LEU A 386 -65.15 3.33 -14.31
CA LEU A 386 -64.75 4.04 -15.54
C LEU A 386 -65.90 4.00 -16.56
N PRO A 387 -66.24 5.15 -17.18
CA PRO A 387 -67.31 5.20 -18.17
C PRO A 387 -66.96 4.34 -19.38
N GLU A 388 -67.96 3.65 -19.93
CA GLU A 388 -67.80 2.84 -21.14
C GLU A 388 -67.14 3.70 -22.25
N PRO A 389 -66.10 3.17 -22.94
CA PRO A 389 -65.39 3.92 -23.95
C PRO A 389 -66.36 4.30 -25.07
N ARG A 390 -66.28 5.56 -25.54
CA ARG A 390 -67.12 6.06 -26.63
C ARG A 390 -67.01 5.12 -27.84
N PRO A 391 -68.13 4.70 -28.46
CA PRO A 391 -68.07 3.83 -29.62
C PRO A 391 -67.23 4.48 -30.72
N LEU A 392 -66.31 3.71 -31.29
CA LEU A 392 -65.45 4.14 -32.38
C LEU A 392 -66.31 4.42 -33.63
N GLU A 393 -66.57 5.70 -33.92
CA GLU A 393 -67.18 6.12 -35.18
C GLU A 393 -66.17 5.97 -36.33
N ASN A 394 -66.24 4.86 -37.05
CA ASN A 394 -65.50 4.70 -38.30
C ASN A 394 -66.25 5.34 -39.47
N ARG A 395 -65.80 6.52 -39.90
CA ARG A 395 -66.31 7.22 -41.09
C ARG A 395 -65.48 6.79 -42.30
N ILE A 396 -66.01 5.90 -43.13
CA ILE A 396 -65.35 5.46 -44.36
C ILE A 396 -65.85 6.34 -45.53
N PRO A 397 -64.97 7.08 -46.20
CA PRO A 397 -65.34 7.83 -47.39
C PRO A 397 -65.85 6.90 -48.51
N LEU A 398 -66.96 7.25 -49.19
CA LEU A 398 -67.54 6.40 -50.22
C LEU A 398 -66.56 6.08 -51.37
N TRP A 399 -65.80 7.08 -51.84
CA TRP A 399 -64.76 6.90 -52.89
C TRP A 399 -63.63 5.94 -52.52
N SER A 400 -63.37 5.69 -51.23
CA SER A 400 -62.38 4.70 -50.79
C SER A 400 -62.97 3.32 -50.52
N HIS A 401 -64.29 3.16 -50.67
CA HIS A 401 -64.94 1.87 -50.50
C HIS A 401 -64.80 1.04 -51.78
N TRP A 402 -64.31 -0.21 -51.67
CA TRP A 402 -64.07 -1.11 -52.80
C TRP A 402 -65.30 -1.28 -53.72
N ALA A 403 -66.51 -1.16 -53.16
CA ALA A 403 -67.75 -1.20 -53.94
C ALA A 403 -67.84 -0.09 -54.99
N THR A 404 -67.29 1.10 -54.74
CA THR A 404 -67.30 2.19 -55.74
C THR A 404 -66.43 1.84 -56.94
N LEU A 405 -65.26 1.24 -56.73
CA LEU A 405 -64.40 0.74 -57.80
C LEU A 405 -65.09 -0.38 -58.59
N ALA A 406 -65.74 -1.32 -57.89
CA ALA A 406 -66.50 -2.40 -58.53
C ALA A 406 -67.63 -1.85 -59.42
N VAL A 407 -68.39 -0.86 -58.94
CA VAL A 407 -69.45 -0.20 -59.73
C VAL A 407 -68.88 0.52 -60.94
N MET A 408 -67.74 1.21 -60.79
CA MET A 408 -67.11 1.93 -61.91
C MET A 408 -66.62 0.97 -63.00
N VAL A 409 -65.96 -0.14 -62.62
CA VAL A 409 -65.52 -1.18 -63.55
C VAL A 409 -66.71 -1.84 -64.24
N PHE A 410 -67.79 -2.12 -63.50
CA PHE A 410 -69.01 -2.68 -64.06
C PHE A 410 -69.63 -1.76 -65.13
N LEU A 411 -69.79 -0.46 -64.83
CA LEU A 411 -70.31 0.52 -65.78
C LEU A 411 -69.43 0.65 -67.03
N LEU A 412 -68.10 0.62 -66.85
CA LEU A 412 -67.15 0.66 -67.98
C LEU A 412 -67.26 -0.61 -68.83
N GLY A 413 -67.43 -1.77 -68.20
CA GLY A 413 -67.65 -3.05 -68.88
C GLY A 413 -68.95 -3.05 -69.68
N VAL A 414 -70.06 -2.57 -69.10
CA VAL A 414 -71.34 -2.41 -69.80
C VAL A 414 -71.19 -1.45 -70.99
N PHE A 415 -70.51 -0.32 -70.81
CA PHE A 415 -70.24 0.62 -71.90
C PHE A 415 -69.45 -0.04 -73.03
N TRP A 416 -68.39 -0.79 -72.72
CA TRP A 416 -67.56 -1.44 -73.73
C TRP A 416 -68.31 -2.55 -74.48
N VAL A 417 -69.09 -3.36 -73.77
CA VAL A 417 -69.96 -4.38 -74.38
C VAL A 417 -71.03 -3.73 -75.26
N GLY A 418 -71.66 -2.65 -74.79
CA GLY A 418 -72.60 -1.86 -75.59
C GLY A 418 -71.96 -1.28 -76.85
N ARG A 419 -70.75 -0.73 -76.76
CA ARG A 419 -70.01 -0.20 -77.91
C ARG A 419 -69.66 -1.30 -78.91
N LYS A 420 -69.28 -2.49 -78.42
CA LYS A 420 -68.97 -3.66 -79.27
C LYS A 420 -70.22 -4.19 -80.00
N LEU A 421 -71.39 -4.15 -79.36
CA LEU A 421 -72.66 -4.56 -79.98
C LEU A 421 -73.17 -3.55 -81.03
N ASN A 422 -72.84 -2.25 -80.89
CA ASN A 422 -73.25 -1.20 -81.83
C ASN A 422 -72.31 -1.01 -83.05
N GLY A 423 -71.29 -1.85 -83.23
CA GLY A 423 -70.54 -1.93 -84.50
C GLY A 423 -69.63 -0.75 -84.85
N ALA A 424 -69.21 0.07 -83.89
CA ALA A 424 -68.23 1.14 -84.09
C ALA A 424 -66.89 0.77 -83.45
N PHE A 425 -65.93 0.34 -84.27
CA PHE A 425 -64.54 0.18 -83.82
C PHE A 425 -63.88 1.54 -83.64
#